data_AF-A0A1G1PS26-F1
#
_entry.id   AF-A0A1G1PS26-F1
#
_cell.length_a   1.000
_cell.length_b   1.000
_cell.length_c   1.000
_cell.angle_alpha   90.00
_cell.angle_beta   90.00
_cell.angle_gamma   90.00
#
_symmetry.space_group_name_H-M   'P 1'
#
loop_
_entity.id
_entity.type
_entity.pdbx_description
1 polymer ?
#
loop_
_entity_poly.entity_id
_entity_poly.type
_entity_poly.pdbx_seq_one_letter_code
_entity_poly.pdbx_strand_id
1 'polypeptide(L)'
;MVNKKQLMLIAKIIKWYSILWVWLVGLSIVIGIIGIFIGAGSLWKGWIKFTDIFSPFNVVNYIVIFVFLIPAIGARSLSEYLTKKAG
;
A
#
# COMPACT_ATOMS: atom_id res chain seq x y z
N MET A 1 30.27 3.58 -14.52
CA MET A 1 30.17 2.92 -13.19
C MET A 1 29.34 3.82 -12.28
N VAL A 2 28.32 3.29 -11.61
CA VAL A 2 27.51 4.10 -10.66
C VAL A 2 28.34 4.31 -9.39
N ASN A 3 28.53 5.56 -8.99
CA ASN A 3 29.28 5.92 -7.78
C ASN A 3 28.48 5.52 -6.51
N LYS A 4 29.15 5.15 -5.41
CA LYS A 4 28.53 4.88 -4.10
C LYS A 4 27.52 5.95 -3.67
N LYS A 5 27.85 7.24 -3.86
CA LYS A 5 26.93 8.35 -3.55
C LYS A 5 25.64 8.29 -4.37
N GLN A 6 25.73 7.90 -5.65
CA GLN A 6 24.57 7.75 -6.52
C GLN A 6 23.72 6.55 -6.10
N LEU A 7 24.33 5.42 -5.73
CA LEU A 7 23.60 4.25 -5.22
C LEU A 7 22.82 4.57 -3.94
N MET A 8 23.42 5.29 -3.00
CA MET A 8 22.73 5.72 -1.77
C MET A 8 21.58 6.69 -2.05
N LEU A 9 21.76 7.63 -2.99
CA LEU A 9 20.71 8.54 -3.39
C LEU A 9 19.52 7.78 -4.01
N ILE A 10 19.79 6.85 -4.93
CA ILE A 10 18.77 6.00 -5.55
C ILE A 10 18.04 5.17 -4.48
N ALA A 11 18.77 4.53 -3.56
CA ALA A 11 18.18 3.76 -2.48
C ALA A 11 17.23 4.61 -1.62
N LYS A 12 17.61 5.86 -1.31
CA LYS A 12 16.79 6.79 -0.54
C LYS A 12 15.52 7.20 -1.28
N ILE A 13 15.60 7.46 -2.59
CA ILE A 13 14.43 7.77 -3.42
C ILE A 13 13.45 6.59 -3.46
N ILE A 14 13.96 5.37 -3.70
CA ILE A 14 13.12 4.17 -3.74
C ILE A 14 12.47 3.90 -2.37
N LYS A 15 13.17 4.15 -1.27
CA LYS A 15 12.60 4.05 0.09
C LYS A 15 11.43 5.02 0.27
N TRP A 16 11.59 6.27 -0.17
CA TRP A 16 10.52 7.26 -0.12
C TRP A 16 9.32 6.86 -0.97
N TYR A 17 9.56 6.35 -2.17
CA TYR A 17 8.50 5.82 -3.03
C TYR A 17 7.73 4.69 -2.33
N SER A 18 8.43 3.72 -1.70
CA SER A 18 7.79 2.63 -0.95
C SER A 18 6.86 3.16 0.15
N ILE A 19 7.33 4.13 0.96
CA ILE A 19 6.54 4.74 2.03
C ILE A 19 5.32 5.46 1.46
N LEU A 20 5.51 6.29 0.42
CA LEU A 20 4.44 7.02 -0.23
C LEU A 20 3.39 6.06 -0.82
N TRP A 21 3.80 4.94 -1.39
CA TRP A 21 2.89 3.94 -1.93
C TRP A 21 2.02 3.29 -0.86
N VAL A 22 2.59 2.94 0.31
CA VAL A 22 1.81 2.42 1.43
C VAL A 22 0.75 3.43 1.87
N TRP A 23 1.11 4.72 1.97
CA TRP A 23 0.16 5.77 2.29
C TRP A 23 -0.95 5.90 1.25
N LEU A 24 -0.62 5.81 -0.03
CA LEU A 24 -1.63 5.84 -1.10
C LEU A 24 -2.60 4.67 -1.00
N VAL A 25 -2.10 3.44 -0.80
CA VAL A 25 -2.95 2.26 -0.62
C VAL A 25 -3.85 2.42 0.61
N GLY A 26 -3.29 2.87 1.74
CA GLY A 26 -4.07 3.14 2.95
C GLY A 26 -5.14 4.21 2.75
N LEU A 27 -4.80 5.31 2.07
CA LEU A 27 -5.73 6.38 1.74
C LEU A 27 -6.86 5.89 0.81
N SER A 28 -6.53 5.07 -0.19
CA SER A 28 -7.52 4.46 -1.08
C SER A 28 -8.51 3.57 -0.32
N ILE A 29 -8.05 2.81 0.68
CA ILE A 29 -8.92 2.00 1.54
C ILE A 29 -9.87 2.91 2.35
N VAL A 30 -9.35 3.98 2.95
CA VAL A 30 -10.17 4.94 3.72
C VAL A 30 -11.24 5.59 2.82
N ILE A 31 -10.84 6.04 1.62
CA ILE A 31 -11.78 6.61 0.64
C ILE A 31 -12.83 5.57 0.24
N GLY A 32 -12.43 4.31 0.03
CA GLY A 32 -13.34 3.22 -0.25
C GLY A 32 -14.37 3.01 0.86
N ILE A 33 -13.94 3.03 2.12
CA ILE A 33 -14.83 2.95 3.30
C ILE A 33 -15.82 4.12 3.28
N ILE A 34 -15.35 5.36 3.12
CA ILE A 34 -16.22 6.54 3.07
C ILE A 34 -17.24 6.40 1.92
N GLY A 35 -16.80 5.96 0.74
CA GLY A 35 -17.66 5.72 -0.42
C GLY A 35 -18.76 4.70 -0.15
N ILE A 36 -18.47 3.63 0.60
CA ILE A 36 -19.47 2.63 1.02
C ILE A 36 -20.58 3.29 1.84
N PHE A 37 -20.23 4.15 2.80
CA PHE A 37 -21.22 4.81 3.67
C PHE A 37 -22.04 5.86 2.92
N ILE A 38 -21.41 6.66 2.07
CA ILE A 38 -22.11 7.67 1.24
C ILE A 38 -23.07 6.97 0.26
N GLY A 39 -22.64 5.89 -0.39
CA GLY A 39 -23.44 5.17 -1.39
C GLY A 39 -24.52 4.24 -0.82
N ALA A 40 -24.52 3.96 0.49
CA ALA A 40 -25.47 3.02 1.10
C ALA A 40 -26.84 3.63 1.45
N GLY A 41 -26.97 4.96 1.42
CA GLY A 41 -28.21 5.69 1.72
C GLY A 41 -28.65 5.65 3.19
N SER A 42 -27.99 4.86 4.04
CA SER A 42 -28.17 4.86 5.50
C SER A 42 -26.92 4.28 6.16
N LEU A 43 -26.64 4.73 7.40
CA LEU A 43 -25.50 4.24 8.17
C LEU A 43 -25.57 2.74 8.43
N TRP A 44 -26.77 2.20 8.67
CA TRP A 44 -26.97 0.76 8.90
C TRP A 44 -26.63 -0.08 7.67
N LYS A 45 -27.10 0.31 6.48
CA LYS A 45 -26.73 -0.37 5.22
C LYS A 45 -25.24 -0.24 4.91
N GLY A 46 -24.64 0.91 5.23
CA GLY A 46 -23.20 1.14 5.10
C GLY A 46 -22.41 0.19 6.00
N TRP A 47 -22.85 0.03 7.25
CA TRP A 47 -22.25 -0.88 8.22
C TRP A 47 -22.33 -2.34 7.77
N ILE A 48 -23.50 -2.81 7.30
CA ILE A 48 -23.65 -4.17 6.77
C ILE A 48 -22.68 -4.42 5.61
N LYS A 49 -22.63 -3.50 4.64
CA LYS A 49 -21.71 -3.59 3.50
C LYS A 49 -20.25 -3.57 3.94
N PHE A 50 -19.89 -2.72 4.91
CA PHE A 50 -18.55 -2.68 5.48
C PHE A 50 -18.18 -4.03 6.12
N THR A 51 -19.04 -4.60 6.95
CA THR A 51 -18.78 -5.88 7.61
C THR A 51 -18.67 -7.05 6.63
N ASP A 52 -19.36 -7.00 5.50
CA ASP A 52 -19.29 -8.01 4.45
C ASP A 52 -17.97 -7.91 3.64
N ILE A 53 -17.57 -6.68 3.30
CA ILE A 53 -16.32 -6.39 2.59
C ILE A 53 -15.10 -6.75 3.44
N PHE A 54 -15.10 -6.38 4.72
CA PHE A 54 -14.00 -6.65 5.65
C PHE A 54 -14.18 -7.93 6.47
N SER A 55 -15.09 -8.81 6.03
CA SER A 55 -15.27 -10.13 6.62
C SER A 55 -13.97 -10.94 6.51
N PRO A 56 -13.55 -11.68 7.55
CA PRO A 56 -12.38 -12.55 7.50
C PRO A 56 -12.49 -13.65 6.44
N PHE A 57 -13.71 -13.95 5.97
CA PHE A 57 -13.97 -14.92 4.92
C PHE A 57 -13.87 -14.33 3.50
N ASN A 58 -13.75 -13.00 3.38
CA ASN A 58 -13.58 -12.33 2.09
C ASN A 58 -12.10 -12.36 1.66
N VAL A 59 -11.63 -13.56 1.34
CA VAL A 59 -10.23 -13.81 0.94
C VAL A 59 -9.83 -12.97 -0.27
N VAL A 60 -10.78 -12.71 -1.19
CA VAL A 60 -10.54 -11.89 -2.38
C VAL A 60 -10.09 -10.48 -2.01
N ASN A 61 -10.74 -9.83 -1.05
CA ASN A 61 -10.32 -8.48 -0.63
C ASN A 61 -8.93 -8.47 0.00
N TYR A 62 -8.58 -9.48 0.80
CA TYR A 62 -7.22 -9.58 1.34
C TYR A 62 -6.19 -9.78 0.23
N ILE A 63 -6.45 -10.66 -0.74
CA ILE A 63 -5.57 -10.86 -1.90
C ILE A 63 -5.40 -9.55 -2.66
N VAL A 64 -6.47 -8.81 -2.91
CA VAL A 64 -6.41 -7.51 -3.58
C VAL A 64 -5.51 -6.55 -2.81
N ILE A 65 -5.72 -6.38 -1.51
CA ILE A 65 -4.86 -5.52 -0.66
C ILE A 65 -3.39 -5.96 -0.74
N PHE A 66 -3.11 -7.26 -0.66
CA PHE A 66 -1.75 -7.78 -0.79
C PHE A 66 -1.13 -7.45 -2.14
N VAL A 67 -1.88 -7.66 -3.24
CA VAL A 67 -1.42 -7.33 -4.61
C VAL A 67 -1.09 -5.84 -4.73
N PHE A 68 -1.93 -4.96 -4.17
CA PHE A 68 -1.68 -3.51 -4.17
C PHE A 68 -0.46 -3.09 -3.33
N LEU A 69 -0.06 -3.90 -2.34
CA LEU A 69 1.14 -3.67 -1.52
C LEU A 69 2.43 -4.20 -2.17
N ILE A 70 2.36 -5.07 -3.19
CA ILE A 70 3.55 -5.64 -3.85
C ILE A 70 4.54 -4.55 -4.32
N PRO A 71 4.13 -3.44 -4.95
CA PRO A 71 5.07 -2.39 -5.36
C PRO A 71 5.83 -1.76 -4.18
N ALA A 72 5.14 -1.54 -3.04
CA ALA A 72 5.79 -1.02 -1.84
C ALA A 72 6.80 -2.00 -1.26
N ILE A 73 6.45 -3.29 -1.21
CA ILE A 73 7.32 -4.38 -0.74
C ILE A 73 8.55 -4.48 -1.65
N GLY A 74 8.35 -4.57 -2.97
CA GLY A 74 9.43 -4.67 -3.94
C GLY A 74 10.37 -3.47 -3.91
N ALA A 75 9.82 -2.26 -3.83
CA ALA A 75 10.61 -1.04 -3.67
C ALA A 75 11.41 -1.06 -2.36
N ARG A 76 10.82 -1.51 -1.25
CA ARG A 76 11.52 -1.62 0.03
C ARG A 76 12.70 -2.59 -0.06
N SER A 77 12.48 -3.79 -0.59
CA SER A 77 13.54 -4.79 -0.76
C SER A 77 14.66 -4.31 -1.69
N LEU A 78 14.31 -3.60 -2.77
CA LEU A 78 15.28 -3.02 -3.69
C LEU A 78 16.11 -1.91 -3.04
N SER A 79 15.48 -1.04 -2.26
CA SER A 79 16.18 0.01 -1.50
C SER A 79 17.20 -0.59 -0.53
N GLU A 80 16.83 -1.65 0.19
CA GLU A 80 17.73 -2.34 1.13
C GLU A 80 18.90 -3.01 0.41
N TYR A 81 18.65 -3.66 -0.71
CA TYR A 81 19.70 -4.25 -1.55
C TYR A 81 20.70 -3.19 -2.03
N LEU A 82 20.21 -2.06 -2.56
CA LEU A 82 21.08 -0.98 -3.04
C LEU A 82 21.88 -0.32 -1.90
N THR A 83 21.28 -0.19 -0.72
CA THR A 83 21.96 0.33 0.48
C THR A 83 23.11 -0.59 0.88
N LYS A 84 22.87 -1.91 0.93
CA LYS A 84 23.90 -2.92 1.22
C LYS A 84 25.02 -2.93 0.18
N LYS A 85 24.70 -2.70 -1.10
CA LYS A 85 25.69 -2.65 -2.19
C LYS A 85 26.54 -1.37 -2.16
N ALA A 86 26.03 -0.30 -1.56
CA ALA A 86 26.72 1.00 -1.50
C ALA A 86 27.68 1.12 -0.32
N GLY A 87 27.39 0.44 0.81
CA GLY A 87 28.30 0.28 1.94
C GLY A 87 29.53 -0.50 1.55
#